data_AF-A0AAD4DQS0-F1
#
_entry.id   AF-A0AAD4DQS0-F1
#
_cell.length_a   1.000
_cell.length_b   1.000
_cell.length_c   1.000
_cell.angle_alpha   90.00
_cell.angle_beta   90.00
_cell.angle_gamma   90.00
#
_symmetry.space_group_name_H-M   'P 1'
#
loop_
_entity.id
_entity.type
_entity.pdbx_description
1 polymer ?
#
loop_
_entity_poly.entity_id
_entity_poly.type
_entity_poly.pdbx_seq_one_letter_code
_entity_poly.pdbx_strand_id
1 'polypeptide(L)'
;GHINHSLMKEFRARSGQGNDNGSSAKAGLPKKVIEQAFGSLDALKKFDATTAGIQGWGWLGLNLSIRHLYITKTVNQDPLL
;
A
#
# COMPACT_ATOMS: atom_id res chain seq x y z
N GLY A 1 -4.35 4.49 16.12
CA GLY A 1 -5.26 5.41 15.42
C GLY A 1 -4.61 6.65 14.84
N HIS A 2 -4.02 7.54 15.67
CA HIS A 2 -3.37 8.77 15.17
C HIS A 2 -2.25 8.48 14.16
N ILE A 3 -1.43 7.46 14.40
CA ILE A 3 -0.34 7.04 13.50
C ILE A 3 -0.89 6.67 12.10
N ASN A 4 -1.93 5.83 12.04
CA ASN A 4 -2.51 5.38 10.76
C ASN A 4 -3.09 6.55 9.96
N HIS A 5 -3.79 7.47 10.62
CA HIS A 5 -4.35 8.66 9.96
C HIS A 5 -3.26 9.64 9.50
N SER A 6 -2.21 9.85 10.29
CA SER A 6 -1.06 10.66 9.90
C SER A 6 -0.36 10.06 8.67
N LEU A 7 -0.09 8.76 8.67
CA LEU A 7 0.50 8.06 7.52
C LEU A 7 -0.38 8.16 6.28
N MET A 8 -1.70 7.98 6.42
CA MET A 8 -2.63 8.14 5.30
C MET A 8 -2.63 9.56 4.73
N LYS A 9 -2.55 10.57 5.60
CA LYS A 9 -2.49 11.98 5.17
C LYS A 9 -1.21 12.27 4.40
N GLU A 10 -0.07 11.79 4.90
CA GLU A 10 1.22 11.90 4.24
C GLU A 10 1.21 11.21 2.86
N PHE A 11 0.64 10.01 2.76
CA PHE A 11 0.51 9.32 1.47
C PHE A 11 -0.38 10.10 0.49
N ARG A 12 -1.55 10.58 0.93
CA ARG A 12 -2.44 11.38 0.06
C ARG A 12 -1.81 12.69 -0.39
N ALA A 13 -1.10 13.39 0.50
CA ALA A 13 -0.43 14.65 0.19
C ALA A 13 0.67 14.45 -0.87
N ARG A 14 1.40 13.32 -0.82
CA ARG A 14 2.40 12.96 -1.83
C ARG A 14 1.75 12.56 -3.17
N SER A 15 0.60 11.92 -3.15
CA SER A 15 -0.16 11.60 -4.38
C SER A 15 -0.77 12.83 -5.06
N GLY A 16 -1.14 13.87 -4.28
CA GLY A 16 -1.73 15.10 -4.80
C GLY A 16 -0.76 16.03 -5.54
N GLN A 17 0.54 15.78 -5.48
CA GLN A 17 1.57 16.54 -6.21
C GLN A 17 1.86 16.00 -7.62
N GLY A 18 1.18 14.93 -8.06
CA GLY A 18 1.36 14.33 -9.37
C GLY A 18 0.02 14.02 -10.02
N ASN A 19 -0.58 15.00 -10.68
CA ASN A 19 -1.71 14.80 -11.60
C ASN A 19 -1.21 14.25 -12.95
N ASP A 20 -0.46 13.16 -12.91
CA ASP A 20 0.00 12.44 -14.10
C ASP A 20 -0.26 10.95 -13.89
N ASN A 21 -1.14 10.39 -14.72
CA ASN A 21 -1.52 8.99 -14.80
C ASN A 21 -0.36 8.05 -14.43
N GLY A 22 -0.33 7.58 -13.17
CA GLY A 22 0.61 6.55 -12.71
C GLY A 22 2.11 6.87 -12.86
N SER A 23 2.50 8.11 -13.15
CA SER A 23 3.85 8.46 -13.59
C SER A 23 4.48 9.59 -12.77
N SER A 24 4.34 9.56 -11.45
CA SER A 24 5.32 10.23 -10.58
C SER A 24 6.55 9.34 -10.41
N ALA A 25 7.32 9.27 -11.49
CA ALA A 25 8.66 8.70 -11.52
C ALA A 25 9.58 9.50 -10.59
N LYS A 26 9.65 9.09 -9.31
CA LYS A 26 10.82 9.22 -8.40
C LYS A 26 10.61 8.56 -7.03
N ALA A 27 9.39 8.19 -6.64
CA ALA A 27 9.12 7.49 -5.37
C ALA A 27 8.03 6.39 -5.48
N GLY A 28 7.63 6.01 -6.70
CA GLY A 28 6.73 4.89 -6.91
C GLY A 28 7.46 3.57 -6.68
N LEU A 29 6.82 2.64 -5.99
CA LEU A 29 7.35 1.29 -5.86
C LEU A 29 7.52 0.69 -7.27
N PRO A 30 8.71 0.22 -7.66
CA PRO A 30 8.94 -0.17 -9.06
C PRO A 30 7.95 -1.26 -9.47
N LYS A 31 7.32 -1.11 -10.63
CA LYS A 31 6.38 -2.09 -11.20
C LYS A 31 6.92 -3.53 -11.11
N LYS A 32 8.23 -3.70 -11.34
CA LYS A 32 8.94 -4.98 -11.18
C LYS A 32 8.79 -5.62 -9.80
N VAL A 33 8.83 -4.83 -8.72
CA VAL A 33 8.68 -5.34 -7.35
C VAL A 33 7.24 -5.82 -7.10
N ILE A 34 6.25 -5.13 -7.68
CA ILE A 34 4.84 -5.54 -7.61
C ILE A 34 4.63 -6.83 -8.42
N GLU A 35 5.18 -6.90 -9.62
CA GLU A 35 5.12 -8.10 -10.46
C GLU A 35 5.86 -9.29 -9.83
N GLN A 36 6.99 -9.06 -9.15
CA GLN A 36 7.70 -10.10 -8.41
C GLN A 36 6.88 -10.64 -7.23
N ALA A 37 6.16 -9.78 -6.51
CA ALA A 37 5.41 -10.19 -5.32
C ALA A 37 4.02 -10.75 -5.61
N PHE A 38 3.35 -10.26 -6.65
CA PHE A 38 1.95 -10.58 -6.94
C PHE A 38 1.75 -11.17 -8.35
N GLY A 39 2.78 -11.25 -9.17
CA GLY A 39 2.73 -11.71 -10.57
C GLY A 39 2.30 -10.61 -11.55
N SER A 40 1.33 -9.78 -11.18
CA SER A 40 0.90 -8.64 -12.00
C SER A 40 0.26 -7.52 -11.16
N LEU A 41 0.16 -6.33 -11.74
CA LEU A 41 -0.63 -5.23 -11.16
C LEU A 41 -2.12 -5.59 -11.04
N ASP A 42 -2.65 -6.43 -11.93
CA ASP A 42 -4.04 -6.87 -11.85
C ASP A 42 -4.25 -7.81 -10.66
N ALA A 43 -3.27 -8.68 -10.37
CA ALA A 43 -3.29 -9.53 -9.19
C ALA A 43 -3.26 -8.72 -7.88
N LEU A 44 -2.70 -7.50 -7.88
CA LEU A 44 -2.75 -6.58 -6.74
C LEU A 44 -4.19 -6.11 -6.42
N LYS A 45 -5.12 -6.13 -7.39
CA LYS A 45 -6.55 -5.80 -7.14
C LYS A 45 -7.22 -6.73 -6.13
N LYS A 46 -6.65 -7.92 -5.85
CA LYS A 46 -7.07 -8.77 -4.73
C LYS A 46 -6.95 -8.07 -3.37
N PHE A 47 -6.17 -6.99 -3.28
CA PHE A 47 -6.14 -6.10 -2.13
C PHE A 47 -7.53 -5.55 -1.77
N ASP A 48 -8.31 -5.13 -2.77
CA ASP A 48 -9.65 -4.58 -2.54
C ASP A 48 -10.57 -5.63 -1.92
N ALA A 49 -10.55 -6.86 -2.44
CA ALA A 49 -11.29 -7.98 -1.86
C ALA A 49 -10.80 -8.35 -0.45
N THR A 50 -9.49 -8.25 -0.20
CA THR A 50 -8.89 -8.57 1.10
C THR A 50 -9.31 -7.56 2.16
N THR A 51 -9.47 -6.29 1.77
CA THR A 51 -9.77 -5.16 2.66
C THR A 51 -11.25 -4.79 2.69
N ALA A 52 -12.06 -5.35 1.80
CA ALA A 52 -13.50 -5.19 1.82
C ALA A 52 -14.09 -5.69 3.15
N GLY A 53 -14.94 -4.87 3.76
CA GLY A 53 -15.70 -5.25 4.97
C GLY A 53 -14.89 -5.30 6.27
N ILE A 54 -13.62 -4.87 6.29
CA ILE A 54 -12.84 -4.85 7.53
C ILE A 54 -13.17 -3.61 8.37
N GLN A 55 -13.39 -3.82 9.67
CA GLN A 55 -13.39 -2.73 10.64
C GLN A 55 -11.94 -2.47 11.08
N GLY A 56 -11.16 -1.81 10.21
CA GLY A 56 -9.72 -1.63 10.42
C GLY A 56 -9.00 -1.02 9.22
N TRP A 57 -7.73 -1.40 9.05
CA TRP A 57 -6.84 -0.86 8.01
C TRP A 57 -6.27 -1.96 7.12
N GLY A 58 -6.22 -1.67 5.82
CA GLY A 58 -5.51 -2.48 4.83
C GLY A 58 -4.15 -1.87 4.52
N TRP A 59 -3.11 -2.71 4.48
CA TRP A 59 -1.74 -2.28 4.24
C TRP A 59 -1.10 -3.05 3.11
N LEU A 60 -0.37 -2.32 2.26
CA LEU A 60 0.65 -2.88 1.37
C LEU A 60 2.01 -2.61 2.03
N GLY A 61 2.57 -3.64 2.66
CA GLY A 61 3.85 -3.57 3.37
C GLY A 61 5.01 -4.00 2.50
N LEU A 62 6.20 -3.45 2.75
CA LEU A 62 7.47 -3.92 2.20
C LEU A 62 8.28 -4.55 3.32
N ASN A 63 8.56 -5.84 3.20
CA ASN A 63 9.53 -6.50 4.07
C ASN A 63 10.94 -6.12 3.61
N LEU A 64 11.67 -5.37 4.44
CA LEU A 64 13.00 -4.86 4.07
C LEU A 64 14.08 -5.96 4.07
N SER A 65 13.90 -7.03 4.84
CA SER A 65 14.88 -8.13 4.93
C SER A 65 14.93 -8.95 3.65
N ILE A 66 13.76 -9.26 3.07
CA ILE A 66 13.64 -10.05 1.84
C ILE A 66 13.24 -9.21 0.62
N ARG A 67 13.09 -7.89 0.79
CA ARG A 67 12.66 -6.93 -0.24
C ARG A 67 11.39 -7.38 -0.98
N HIS A 68 10.44 -7.94 -0.22
CA HIS A 68 9.21 -8.52 -0.77
C HIS A 68 7.98 -7.75 -0.29
N LEU A 69 7.00 -7.56 -1.17
CA LEU A 69 5.75 -6.93 -0.79
C LEU A 69 4.77 -7.93 -0.21
N TYR A 70 3.93 -7.48 0.72
CA TYR A 70 2.87 -8.29 1.27
C TYR A 70 1.65 -7.43 1.57
N ILE A 71 0.48 -8.07 1.54
CA ILE A 71 -0.78 -7.45 1.94
C ILE A 71 -1.07 -7.93 3.35
N THR A 72 -1.38 -7.00 4.25
CA THR A 72 -1.83 -7.33 5.60
C THR A 72 -2.98 -6.43 6.03
N LYS A 73 -3.61 -6.80 7.13
CA LYS A 73 -4.71 -6.08 7.75
C LYS A 73 -4.42 -5.88 9.22
N THR A 74 -4.76 -4.71 9.75
CA THR A 74 -4.85 -4.49 11.19
C THR A 74 -6.31 -4.27 11.58
N VAL A 75 -6.73 -4.92 12.65
CA VAL A 75 -8.10 -4.77 13.19
C VAL A 75 -8.16 -3.44 13.95
N ASN A 76 -9.32 -2.79 13.95
CA ASN A 76 -9.55 -1.55 14.69
C ASN A 76 -8.54 -0.43 14.33
N GLN A 77 -7.77 0.04 15.31
CA GLN A 77 -6.87 1.18 15.21
C GLN A 77 -5.41 0.80 15.45
N ASP A 78 -5.10 -0.50 15.41
CA ASP A 78 -3.75 -1.01 15.58
C ASP A 78 -2.85 -0.55 14.42
N PRO A 79 -1.63 -0.09 14.70
CA PRO A 79 -0.67 0.28 13.68
C PRO A 79 -0.09 -0.96 13.00
N LEU A 80 0.44 -0.77 11.79
CA LEU A 80 1.28 -1.77 11.15
C LEU A 80 2.57 -1.92 11.99
N LEU A 81 2.80 -3.12 12.55
CA LEU A 81 4.02 -3.49 13.28
C LEU A 81 5.04 -4.14 12.34
#